data_AF-A0A1A8B912-F1
#
_entry.id   AF-A0A1A8B912-F1
#
_cell.length_a   1.000
_cell.length_b   1.000
_cell.length_c   1.000
_cell.angle_alpha   90.00
_cell.angle_beta   90.00
_cell.angle_gamma   90.00
#
_symmetry.space_group_name_H-M   'P 1'
#
loop_
_entity.id
_entity.type
_entity.pdbx_description
1 polymer ?
#
loop_
_entity_poly.entity_id
_entity_poly.type
_entity_poly.pdbx_seq_one_letter_code
_entity_poly.pdbx_strand_id
1 'polypeptide(L)'
;MATSAFSSSASEKDRLLSSVSGYGSRDVLGEGGPRPTGLSGSGLHQQLKEEDEEEALRRKLKYFFMSPCDKYHAKGRKPFKLGLQLLKIIIVTVQLVQFGLSNQMVVTFREENTAAFKHLFLKGYQDNAPQAVHTQAELYSRIYFAIEQYMALPRISLGRYAFVMGVGVNGSALSLCQRFYKRGSIDPVNDTFDIDPHVVTGSSTFLSPRTLLAGFKGLNCVCWEPAADSADEARLWGLLCSEHCIGIDPPSLISTPGSGDYKNFTLQFHKLINVTVNFQLKAINIQTIINNEIPDCYTFAITIVMDNRAHSGMVKISLQNRASIKECKDPTVSGHAESYALEFFDVLVSFVCLLSLLLCGRSILRGIMLQNEYVWFFKHKLDRRASWGDRMEFINGWYILLIVSDLFTIIGSFIKIGIESKTLSSYD
;
A
#
# COMPACT_ATOMS: atom_id res chain seq x y z
N MET A 1 19.24 53.41 -38.14
CA MET A 1 18.82 54.31 -37.03
C MET A 1 18.01 53.44 -36.07
N ALA A 2 18.31 53.22 -34.79
CA ALA A 2 19.21 53.82 -33.79
C ALA A 2 19.46 52.71 -32.72
N THR A 3 20.70 52.32 -32.39
CA THR A 3 21.52 52.72 -31.22
C THR A 3 20.86 52.71 -29.84
N SER A 4 21.22 51.69 -29.04
CA SER A 4 21.62 51.67 -27.61
C SER A 4 20.89 52.52 -26.54
N ALA A 5 20.43 51.85 -25.47
CA ALA A 5 20.54 52.34 -24.09
C ALA A 5 20.47 51.18 -23.07
N PHE A 6 21.62 50.56 -22.83
CA PHE A 6 21.91 49.64 -21.74
C PHE A 6 22.42 50.49 -20.56
N SER A 7 21.55 50.96 -19.67
CA SER A 7 21.96 51.60 -18.41
C SER A 7 20.77 51.80 -17.46
N SER A 8 20.43 50.78 -16.66
CA SER A 8 19.65 51.02 -15.43
C SER A 8 19.82 49.91 -14.36
N SER A 9 20.35 48.73 -14.71
CA SER A 9 20.46 47.61 -13.76
C SER A 9 21.69 47.63 -12.83
N ALA A 10 22.63 48.56 -13.02
CA ALA A 10 23.83 48.69 -12.19
C ALA A 10 23.56 49.46 -10.88
N SER A 11 22.68 50.47 -10.91
CA SER A 11 22.45 51.37 -9.77
C SER A 11 21.72 50.72 -8.57
N GLU A 12 20.90 49.69 -8.80
CA GLU A 12 20.16 49.00 -7.72
C GLU A 12 21.01 47.92 -7.01
N LYS A 13 22.05 47.40 -7.68
CA LYS A 13 22.98 46.41 -7.12
C LYS A 13 23.95 47.03 -6.12
N ASP A 14 24.39 48.27 -6.34
CA ASP A 14 25.33 48.95 -5.43
C ASP A 14 24.68 49.39 -4.10
N ARG A 15 23.37 49.63 -4.08
CA ARG A 15 22.62 49.93 -2.83
C ARG A 15 22.45 48.73 -1.89
N LEU A 16 22.68 47.50 -2.36
CA LEU A 16 22.64 46.29 -1.53
C LEU A 16 23.98 45.95 -0.88
N LEU A 17 25.07 46.62 -1.30
CA LEU A 17 26.45 46.32 -0.87
C LEU A 17 27.01 47.32 0.14
N SER A 18 26.32 48.42 0.47
CA SER A 18 26.80 49.34 1.51
C SER A 18 26.56 48.80 2.92
N SER A 19 27.59 48.18 3.47
CA SER A 19 27.77 48.03 4.92
C SER A 19 27.80 49.41 5.57
N VAL A 20 26.77 49.79 6.34
CA VAL A 20 26.87 50.92 7.26
C VAL A 20 27.64 50.47 8.49
N SER A 21 28.97 50.59 8.41
CA SER A 21 29.82 50.78 9.59
C SER A 21 29.65 52.23 10.04
N GLY A 22 29.57 52.44 11.35
CA GLY A 22 28.96 53.61 11.98
C GLY A 22 29.67 54.95 11.82
N TYR A 23 28.98 55.99 12.28
CA TYR A 23 29.51 57.31 12.64
C TYR A 23 28.65 57.79 13.83
N GLY A 24 29.19 58.11 15.00
CA GLY A 24 30.45 58.80 15.25
C GLY A 24 30.14 60.29 15.42
N SER A 25 29.98 60.69 16.69
CA SER A 25 29.79 62.07 17.16
C SER A 25 30.75 63.04 16.48
N ARG A 26 30.23 64.15 15.94
CA ARG A 26 31.01 65.36 15.65
C ARG A 26 30.28 66.55 16.22
N ASP A 27 30.83 67.06 17.32
CA ASP A 27 30.58 68.39 17.85
C ASP A 27 31.03 69.45 16.83
N VAL A 28 30.20 70.47 16.59
CA VAL A 28 30.59 71.72 15.95
C VAL A 28 29.97 72.89 16.73
N LEU A 29 30.87 73.74 17.23
CA LEU A 29 30.64 75.01 17.91
C LEU A 29 30.22 76.12 16.92
N GLY A 30 29.26 76.96 17.36
CA GLY A 30 29.23 78.43 17.12
C GLY A 30 28.56 78.99 15.85
N GLU A 31 27.34 79.54 15.97
CA GLU A 31 27.06 80.99 16.07
C GLU A 31 25.55 81.34 15.90
N GLY A 32 25.06 82.16 16.85
CA GLY A 32 24.02 83.21 16.78
C GLY A 32 22.78 83.12 15.88
N GLY A 33 21.59 82.98 16.49
CA GLY A 33 20.30 83.44 15.91
C GLY A 33 19.07 82.79 16.56
N PRO A 34 17.96 83.52 16.86
CA PRO A 34 17.05 83.18 17.95
C PRO A 34 16.02 82.08 17.65
N ARG A 35 15.68 81.34 18.72
CA ARG A 35 14.60 80.36 18.85
C ARG A 35 13.22 80.91 18.44
N PRO A 36 12.30 80.02 18.05
CA PRO A 36 11.33 79.52 19.04
C PRO A 36 11.37 77.98 19.13
N THR A 37 11.53 77.39 20.32
CA THR A 37 10.46 76.68 21.07
C THR A 37 9.45 76.04 20.13
N GLY A 38 9.36 74.72 19.94
CA GLY A 38 9.37 73.62 20.89
C GLY A 38 8.36 72.58 20.34
N LEU A 39 8.58 71.29 20.58
CA LEU A 39 7.83 70.13 20.05
C LEU A 39 8.06 69.76 18.57
N SER A 40 9.25 69.24 18.22
CA SER A 40 9.34 68.36 17.03
C SER A 40 10.50 67.34 17.07
N GLY A 41 11.02 67.03 18.26
CA GLY A 41 12.02 65.95 18.40
C GLY A 41 11.37 64.56 18.34
N SER A 42 10.17 64.43 18.91
CA SER A 42 9.47 63.14 18.98
C SER A 42 8.85 62.73 17.64
N GLY A 43 8.33 63.68 16.85
CA GLY A 43 7.69 63.39 15.56
C GLY A 43 8.68 62.96 14.48
N LEU A 44 9.83 63.64 14.38
CA LEU A 44 10.88 63.30 13.42
C LEU A 44 11.51 61.94 13.73
N HIS A 45 11.72 61.64 15.02
CA HIS A 45 12.26 60.35 15.45
C HIS A 45 11.24 59.21 15.31
N GLN A 46 9.95 59.50 15.40
CA GLN A 46 8.86 58.55 15.10
C GLN A 46 8.79 58.25 13.61
N GLN A 47 8.84 59.27 12.74
CA GLN A 47 8.82 59.09 11.27
C GLN A 47 10.04 58.33 10.78
N LEU A 48 11.24 58.64 11.29
CA LEU A 48 12.47 57.90 10.93
C LEU A 48 12.39 56.43 11.37
N LYS A 49 11.82 56.14 12.54
CA LYS A 49 11.60 54.76 13.00
C LYS A 49 10.58 54.01 12.14
N GLU A 50 9.55 54.67 11.66
CA GLU A 50 8.53 54.07 10.81
C GLU A 50 9.06 53.73 9.41
N GLU A 51 9.85 54.62 8.81
CA GLU A 51 10.54 54.34 7.55
C GLU A 51 11.56 53.19 7.70
N ASP A 52 12.32 53.16 8.81
CA ASP A 52 13.26 52.08 9.09
C ASP A 52 12.56 50.70 9.25
N GLU A 53 11.40 50.66 9.92
CA GLU A 53 10.60 49.45 10.08
C GLU A 53 10.04 48.94 8.74
N GLU A 54 9.54 49.84 7.88
CA GLU A 54 9.05 49.50 6.55
C GLU A 54 10.18 48.94 5.66
N GLU A 55 11.34 49.60 5.65
CA GLU A 55 12.50 49.14 4.90
C GLU A 55 12.99 47.77 5.38
N ALA A 56 13.00 47.53 6.70
CA ALA A 56 13.38 46.25 7.28
C ALA A 56 12.42 45.13 6.84
N LEU A 57 11.09 45.37 6.89
CA LEU A 57 10.09 44.41 6.44
C LEU A 57 10.21 44.13 4.94
N ARG A 58 10.43 45.17 4.12
CA ARG A 58 10.63 45.04 2.67
C ARG A 58 11.86 44.20 2.33
N ARG A 59 12.96 44.37 3.06
CA ARG A 59 14.18 43.54 2.91
C ARG A 59 13.92 42.08 3.29
N LYS A 60 13.17 41.83 4.38
CA LYS A 60 12.76 40.48 4.79
C LYS A 60 11.90 39.80 3.73
N LEU A 61 10.91 40.49 3.16
CA LEU A 61 10.07 39.98 2.07
C LEU A 61 10.89 39.69 0.82
N LYS A 62 11.72 40.63 0.34
CA LYS A 62 12.57 40.44 -0.85
C LYS A 62 13.50 39.23 -0.67
N TYR A 63 14.08 39.07 0.53
CA TYR A 63 14.88 37.89 0.84
C TYR A 63 14.03 36.61 0.89
N PHE A 64 12.81 36.61 1.43
CA PHE A 64 11.96 35.42 1.49
C PHE A 64 11.62 34.88 0.10
N PHE A 65 11.24 35.76 -0.83
CA PHE A 65 10.83 35.41 -2.20
C PHE A 65 11.99 35.21 -3.20
N MET A 66 13.24 35.56 -2.84
CA MET A 66 14.42 35.27 -3.67
C MET A 66 14.64 33.76 -3.86
N SER A 67 15.18 33.40 -5.04
CA SER A 67 15.53 32.01 -5.34
C SER A 67 16.66 31.51 -4.41
N PRO A 68 16.77 30.20 -4.16
CA PRO A 68 17.84 29.64 -3.34
C PRO A 68 19.25 29.94 -3.88
N CYS A 69 19.41 29.99 -5.20
CA CYS A 69 20.67 30.35 -5.85
C CYS A 69 21.03 31.81 -5.59
N ASP A 70 20.04 32.72 -5.66
CA ASP A 70 20.27 34.14 -5.35
C ASP A 70 20.58 34.34 -3.87
N LYS A 71 19.94 33.57 -2.97
CA LYS A 71 20.25 33.57 -1.53
C LYS A 71 21.67 33.11 -1.25
N TYR A 72 22.16 32.13 -2.01
CA TYR A 72 23.55 31.67 -1.92
C TYR A 72 24.51 32.75 -2.42
N HIS A 73 24.24 33.36 -3.57
CA HIS A 73 25.08 34.42 -4.12
C HIS A 73 25.10 35.69 -3.23
N ALA A 74 24.00 36.01 -2.55
CA ALA A 74 23.88 37.20 -1.72
C ALA A 74 24.48 37.06 -0.31
N LYS A 75 24.56 35.84 0.27
CA LYS A 75 25.01 35.62 1.66
C LYS A 75 26.01 34.46 1.85
N GLY A 76 26.41 33.76 0.80
CA GLY A 76 27.35 32.63 0.85
C GLY A 76 26.84 31.38 1.58
N ARG A 77 25.55 31.31 1.94
CA ARG A 77 24.99 30.22 2.75
C ARG A 77 24.71 29.00 1.88
N LYS A 78 25.54 27.95 2.00
CA LYS A 78 25.39 26.68 1.25
C LYS A 78 23.93 26.18 1.25
N PRO A 79 23.35 25.85 0.08
CA PRO A 79 21.94 25.46 -0.05
C PRO A 79 21.74 23.99 0.33
N PHE A 80 22.00 23.64 1.59
CA PHE A 80 21.85 22.27 2.10
C PHE A 80 20.47 21.67 1.83
N LYS A 81 19.41 22.50 1.83
CA LYS A 81 18.06 22.06 1.47
C LYS A 81 17.98 21.53 0.03
N LEU A 82 18.58 22.22 -0.93
CA LEU A 82 18.56 21.80 -2.34
C LEU A 82 19.36 20.50 -2.53
N GLY A 83 20.55 20.42 -1.93
CA GLY A 83 21.37 19.21 -1.99
C GLY A 83 20.69 18.00 -1.37
N LEU A 84 20.02 18.18 -0.23
CA LEU A 84 19.28 17.11 0.45
C LEU A 84 18.06 16.65 -0.36
N GLN A 85 17.36 17.54 -1.08
CA GLN A 85 16.29 17.13 -1.98
C GLN A 85 16.80 16.33 -3.17
N LEU A 86 17.93 16.70 -3.76
CA LEU A 86 18.53 15.95 -4.87
C LEU A 86 18.98 14.56 -4.41
N LEU A 87 19.64 14.49 -3.26
CA LEU A 87 20.05 13.22 -2.64
C LEU A 87 18.84 12.34 -2.34
N LYS A 88 17.76 12.93 -1.79
CA LYS A 88 16.50 12.23 -1.51
C LYS A 88 15.92 11.60 -2.78
N ILE A 89 15.86 12.35 -3.89
CA ILE A 89 15.33 11.83 -5.15
C ILE A 89 16.11 10.58 -5.58
N ILE A 90 17.45 10.65 -5.57
CA ILE A 90 18.30 9.52 -5.97
C ILE A 90 18.05 8.32 -5.05
N ILE A 91 18.13 8.50 -3.74
CA ILE A 91 17.98 7.43 -2.76
C ILE A 91 16.59 6.77 -2.85
N VAL A 92 15.51 7.56 -2.92
CA VAL A 92 14.14 7.03 -3.03
C VAL A 92 13.91 6.30 -4.36
N THR A 93 14.48 6.80 -5.46
CA THR A 93 14.37 6.09 -6.75
C THR A 93 15.07 4.73 -6.73
N VAL A 94 16.26 4.64 -6.13
CA VAL A 94 16.97 3.36 -5.96
C VAL A 94 16.16 2.41 -5.07
N GLN A 95 15.60 2.92 -3.97
CA GLN A 95 14.73 2.12 -3.07
C GLN A 95 13.54 1.51 -3.81
N LEU A 96 12.89 2.31 -4.65
CA LEU A 96 11.70 1.89 -5.40
C LEU A 96 12.05 0.84 -6.46
N VAL A 97 13.16 1.02 -7.19
CA VAL A 97 13.62 0.03 -8.18
C VAL A 97 13.96 -1.29 -7.52
N GLN A 98 14.68 -1.26 -6.40
CA GLN A 98 15.06 -2.46 -5.67
C GLN A 98 13.85 -3.22 -5.13
N PHE A 99 12.90 -2.49 -4.52
CA PHE A 99 11.63 -3.06 -4.08
C PHE A 99 10.82 -3.65 -5.24
N GLY A 100 10.82 -2.98 -6.40
CA GLY A 100 10.16 -3.45 -7.61
C GLY A 100 10.72 -4.79 -8.10
N LEU A 101 12.05 -4.93 -8.15
CA LEU A 101 12.71 -6.17 -8.59
C LEU A 101 12.45 -7.34 -7.63
N SER A 102 12.50 -7.09 -6.32
CA SER A 102 12.23 -8.13 -5.31
C SER A 102 10.77 -8.61 -5.39
N ASN A 103 9.81 -7.67 -5.44
CA ASN A 103 8.39 -8.02 -5.59
C ASN A 103 8.09 -8.74 -6.91
N GLN A 104 8.71 -8.32 -8.01
CA GLN A 104 8.54 -8.97 -9.29
C GLN A 104 8.93 -10.44 -9.22
N MET A 105 10.04 -10.78 -8.56
CA MET A 105 10.46 -12.17 -8.41
C MET A 105 9.43 -13.01 -7.63
N VAL A 106 8.90 -12.49 -6.53
CA VAL A 106 7.89 -13.17 -5.71
C VAL A 106 6.59 -13.40 -6.50
N VAL A 107 6.14 -12.39 -7.25
CA VAL A 107 4.92 -12.48 -8.08
C VAL A 107 5.12 -13.48 -9.21
N THR A 108 6.23 -13.39 -9.96
CA THR A 108 6.54 -14.32 -11.04
C THR A 108 6.58 -15.76 -10.54
N PHE A 109 7.26 -16.03 -9.41
CA PHE A 109 7.32 -17.38 -8.84
C PHE A 109 5.93 -17.90 -8.48
N ARG A 110 5.07 -17.07 -7.87
CA ARG A 110 3.68 -17.46 -7.55
C ARG A 110 2.86 -17.73 -8.82
N GLU A 111 2.97 -16.89 -9.82
CA GLU A 111 2.21 -16.99 -11.07
C GLU A 111 2.63 -18.22 -11.89
N GLU A 112 3.94 -18.46 -12.04
CA GLU A 112 4.48 -19.62 -12.73
C GLU A 112 4.08 -20.94 -12.06
N ASN A 113 4.16 -21.02 -10.73
CA ASN A 113 3.68 -22.20 -9.99
C ASN A 113 2.16 -22.38 -10.15
N THR A 114 1.39 -21.29 -10.13
CA THR A 114 -0.07 -21.35 -10.35
C THR A 114 -0.40 -21.85 -11.74
N ALA A 115 0.33 -21.41 -12.77
CA ALA A 115 0.19 -21.91 -14.13
C ALA A 115 0.53 -23.41 -14.20
N ALA A 116 1.65 -23.83 -13.59
CA ALA A 116 2.02 -25.24 -13.52
C ALA A 116 0.94 -26.10 -12.84
N PHE A 117 0.35 -25.63 -11.74
CA PHE A 117 -0.74 -26.33 -11.05
C PHE A 117 -2.00 -26.46 -11.91
N LYS A 118 -2.36 -25.45 -12.69
CA LYS A 118 -3.48 -25.55 -13.64
C LYS A 118 -3.22 -26.67 -14.65
N HIS A 119 -2.04 -26.71 -15.25
CA HIS A 119 -1.68 -27.75 -16.22
C HIS A 119 -1.53 -29.16 -15.59
N LEU A 120 -1.14 -29.26 -14.32
CA LEU A 120 -1.01 -30.54 -13.61
C LEU A 120 -2.36 -31.11 -13.14
N PHE A 121 -3.23 -30.28 -12.57
CA PHE A 121 -4.44 -30.75 -11.89
C PHE A 121 -5.74 -30.58 -12.69
N LEU A 122 -5.78 -29.67 -13.67
CA LEU A 122 -6.95 -29.50 -14.53
C LEU A 122 -6.75 -30.30 -15.81
N LYS A 123 -7.51 -31.38 -15.96
CA LYS A 123 -7.49 -32.21 -17.17
C LYS A 123 -7.74 -31.34 -18.40
N GLY A 124 -6.92 -31.45 -19.44
CA GLY A 124 -7.14 -30.78 -20.73
C GLY A 124 -7.24 -29.25 -20.67
N TYR A 125 -6.59 -28.62 -19.68
CA TYR A 125 -6.57 -27.18 -19.51
C TYR A 125 -5.92 -26.46 -20.71
N GLN A 126 -6.48 -25.30 -21.07
CA GLN A 126 -5.92 -24.40 -22.08
C GLN A 126 -5.96 -22.97 -21.55
N ASP A 127 -4.89 -22.21 -21.76
CA ASP A 127 -4.71 -20.88 -21.15
C ASP A 127 -5.74 -19.83 -21.56
N ASN A 128 -6.32 -19.95 -22.76
CA ASN A 128 -7.25 -18.97 -23.33
C ASN A 128 -8.71 -19.45 -23.39
N ALA A 129 -9.06 -20.55 -22.73
CA ALA A 129 -10.40 -21.14 -22.79
C ALA A 129 -11.05 -21.24 -21.40
N PRO A 130 -12.35 -20.90 -21.26
CA PRO A 130 -13.06 -21.14 -20.02
C PRO A 130 -13.20 -22.64 -19.79
N GLN A 131 -12.72 -23.12 -18.63
CA GLN A 131 -12.89 -24.52 -18.26
C GLN A 131 -14.31 -24.73 -17.73
N ALA A 132 -15.15 -25.39 -18.52
CA ALA A 132 -16.49 -25.77 -18.13
C ALA A 132 -16.77 -27.24 -18.48
N VAL A 133 -17.73 -27.82 -17.77
CA VAL A 133 -18.19 -29.19 -17.95
C VAL A 133 -19.71 -29.20 -18.09
N HIS A 134 -20.22 -30.05 -18.98
CA HIS A 134 -21.65 -30.12 -19.31
C HIS A 134 -22.30 -31.46 -18.95
N THR A 135 -21.52 -32.46 -18.54
CA THR A 135 -22.04 -33.80 -18.19
C THR A 135 -21.57 -34.25 -16.81
N GLN A 136 -22.41 -35.04 -16.14
CA GLN A 136 -22.09 -35.58 -14.81
C GLN A 136 -20.86 -36.50 -14.84
N ALA A 137 -20.76 -37.37 -15.85
CA ALA A 137 -19.65 -38.29 -16.03
C ALA A 137 -18.31 -37.56 -16.24
N GLU A 138 -18.33 -36.48 -17.02
CA GLU A 138 -17.15 -35.65 -17.21
C GLU A 138 -16.74 -34.96 -15.90
N LEU A 139 -17.70 -34.46 -15.09
CA LEU A 139 -17.39 -33.82 -13.82
C LEU A 139 -16.65 -34.78 -12.88
N TYR A 140 -17.15 -36.00 -12.72
CA TYR A 140 -16.45 -37.06 -11.98
C TYR A 140 -15.05 -37.32 -12.56
N SER A 141 -14.91 -37.40 -13.89
CA SER A 141 -13.60 -37.61 -14.52
C SER A 141 -12.60 -36.47 -14.21
N ARG A 142 -13.05 -35.21 -14.14
CA ARG A 142 -12.18 -34.07 -13.76
C ARG A 142 -11.77 -34.15 -12.29
N ILE A 143 -12.68 -34.53 -11.40
CA ILE A 143 -12.39 -34.73 -9.96
C ILE A 143 -11.34 -35.83 -9.78
N TYR A 144 -11.58 -37.01 -10.36
CA TYR A 144 -10.66 -38.14 -10.20
C TYR A 144 -9.30 -37.84 -10.79
N PHE A 145 -9.23 -37.19 -11.95
CA PHE A 145 -7.96 -36.77 -12.54
C PHE A 145 -7.17 -35.88 -11.59
N ALA A 146 -7.79 -34.87 -10.97
CA ALA A 146 -7.09 -33.98 -10.03
C ALA A 146 -6.51 -34.73 -8.83
N ILE A 147 -7.27 -35.68 -8.27
CA ILE A 147 -6.85 -36.49 -7.11
C ILE A 147 -5.74 -37.47 -7.50
N GLU A 148 -5.83 -38.14 -8.65
CA GLU A 148 -4.80 -39.05 -9.14
C GLU A 148 -3.49 -38.31 -9.43
N GLN A 149 -3.57 -37.12 -10.04
CA GLN A 149 -2.41 -36.26 -10.29
C GLN A 149 -1.78 -35.77 -8.98
N TYR A 150 -2.57 -35.46 -7.95
CA TYR A 150 -2.07 -35.14 -6.62
C TYR A 150 -1.29 -36.31 -6.00
N MET A 151 -1.82 -37.53 -6.07
CA MET A 151 -1.12 -38.72 -5.57
C MET A 151 0.16 -39.04 -6.35
N ALA A 152 0.18 -38.77 -7.66
CA ALA A 152 1.33 -39.00 -8.52
C ALA A 152 2.34 -37.83 -8.52
N LEU A 153 2.03 -36.71 -7.86
CA LEU A 153 2.75 -35.44 -7.96
C LEU A 153 4.28 -35.58 -7.87
N PRO A 154 4.86 -36.29 -6.88
CA PRO A 154 6.33 -36.39 -6.75
C PRO A 154 7.03 -37.07 -7.93
N ARG A 155 6.30 -37.80 -8.77
CA ARG A 155 6.83 -38.52 -9.95
C ARG A 155 6.61 -37.76 -11.25
N ILE A 156 5.59 -36.90 -11.33
CA ILE A 156 5.17 -36.23 -12.57
C ILE A 156 5.58 -34.75 -12.64
N SER A 157 5.79 -34.09 -11.49
CA SER A 157 6.10 -32.66 -11.47
C SER A 157 7.58 -32.39 -11.72
N LEU A 158 7.89 -31.33 -12.46
CA LEU A 158 9.25 -30.81 -12.60
C LEU A 158 9.71 -30.07 -11.33
N GLY A 159 8.77 -29.43 -10.61
CA GLY A 159 9.03 -28.80 -9.33
C GLY A 159 9.11 -29.80 -8.18
N ARG A 160 9.87 -29.45 -7.13
CA ARG A 160 9.95 -30.22 -5.88
C ARG A 160 8.89 -29.72 -4.90
N TYR A 161 7.78 -30.44 -4.81
CA TYR A 161 6.69 -30.15 -3.89
C TYR A 161 6.64 -31.17 -2.75
N ALA A 162 6.34 -30.69 -1.54
CA ALA A 162 6.11 -31.53 -0.37
C ALA A 162 4.66 -31.39 0.11
N PHE A 163 4.05 -32.50 0.51
CA PHE A 163 2.69 -32.52 1.04
C PHE A 163 2.65 -31.94 2.47
N VAL A 164 1.56 -31.27 2.80
CA VAL A 164 1.26 -30.82 4.17
C VAL A 164 0.14 -31.69 4.73
N MET A 165 0.42 -32.40 5.83
CA MET A 165 -0.56 -33.23 6.54
C MET A 165 -1.34 -32.38 7.55
N GLY A 166 -2.54 -32.82 7.95
CA GLY A 166 -3.31 -32.19 9.03
C GLY A 166 -4.11 -30.94 8.63
N VAL A 167 -4.17 -30.62 7.33
CA VAL A 167 -4.90 -29.45 6.81
C VAL A 167 -6.28 -29.81 6.29
N GLY A 168 -6.49 -31.06 5.90
CA GLY A 168 -7.77 -31.61 5.47
C GLY A 168 -8.61 -32.16 6.61
N VAL A 169 -9.83 -32.56 6.28
CA VAL A 169 -10.77 -33.15 7.26
C VAL A 169 -10.20 -34.44 7.86
N ASN A 170 -10.45 -34.67 9.14
CA ASN A 170 -9.91 -35.81 9.89
C ASN A 170 -8.36 -35.90 9.89
N GLY A 171 -7.66 -34.77 9.71
CA GLY A 171 -6.20 -34.71 9.72
C GLY A 171 -5.54 -35.11 8.39
N SER A 172 -6.32 -35.26 7.32
CA SER A 172 -5.79 -35.65 6.01
C SER A 172 -4.96 -34.55 5.34
N ALA A 173 -4.26 -34.89 4.27
CA ALA A 173 -3.50 -33.92 3.46
C ALA A 173 -4.36 -33.21 2.40
N LEU A 174 -5.31 -33.93 1.79
CA LEU A 174 -6.25 -33.42 0.81
C LEU A 174 -7.68 -33.60 1.33
N SER A 175 -8.56 -32.65 1.01
CA SER A 175 -9.99 -32.73 1.30
C SER A 175 -10.80 -32.55 0.02
N LEU A 176 -11.72 -33.48 -0.24
CA LEU A 176 -12.74 -33.37 -1.27
C LEU A 176 -14.07 -33.08 -0.59
N CYS A 177 -14.64 -31.91 -0.84
CA CYS A 177 -15.88 -31.46 -0.24
C CYS A 177 -16.94 -31.19 -1.32
N GLN A 178 -18.18 -31.55 -1.02
CA GLN A 178 -19.35 -31.09 -1.77
C GLN A 178 -20.20 -30.21 -0.85
N ARG A 179 -20.72 -29.12 -1.40
CA ARG A 179 -21.73 -28.30 -0.73
C ARG A 179 -23.04 -28.38 -1.51
N PHE A 180 -24.11 -28.54 -0.76
CA PHE A 180 -25.44 -28.72 -1.32
C PHE A 180 -26.51 -28.12 -0.41
N TYR A 181 -27.67 -27.77 -0.96
CA TYR A 181 -28.79 -27.28 -0.15
C TYR A 181 -29.33 -28.38 0.76
N LYS A 182 -29.62 -28.06 2.02
CA LYS A 182 -30.19 -29.06 2.95
C LYS A 182 -31.57 -29.55 2.49
N ARG A 183 -32.42 -28.60 2.11
CA ARG A 183 -33.76 -28.81 1.55
C ARG A 183 -33.79 -28.18 0.16
N GLY A 184 -33.97 -29.02 -0.85
CA GLY A 184 -33.90 -28.63 -2.25
C GLY A 184 -34.45 -29.75 -3.12
N SER A 185 -35.74 -29.72 -3.40
CA SER A 185 -36.37 -30.52 -4.44
C SER A 185 -36.68 -29.61 -5.61
N ILE A 186 -36.17 -29.94 -6.79
CA ILE A 186 -36.41 -29.19 -8.02
C ILE A 186 -37.00 -30.20 -9.00
N ASP A 187 -38.29 -30.08 -9.26
CA ASP A 187 -39.00 -30.93 -10.21
C ASP A 187 -39.52 -30.08 -11.37
N PRO A 188 -38.75 -30.00 -12.48
CA PRO A 188 -39.15 -29.23 -13.65
C PRO A 188 -40.32 -29.86 -14.41
N VAL A 189 -40.68 -31.12 -14.16
CA VAL A 189 -41.84 -31.75 -14.81
C VAL A 189 -43.14 -31.21 -14.24
N ASN A 190 -43.15 -30.94 -12.94
CA ASN A 190 -44.30 -30.42 -12.22
C ASN A 190 -44.26 -28.89 -12.02
N ASP A 191 -43.26 -28.20 -12.59
CA ASP A 191 -42.97 -26.78 -12.35
C ASP A 191 -42.87 -26.41 -10.85
N THR A 192 -42.47 -27.37 -10.01
CA THR A 192 -42.37 -27.19 -8.55
C THR A 192 -40.92 -27.15 -8.09
N PHE A 193 -40.61 -26.24 -7.17
CA PHE A 193 -39.36 -26.27 -6.41
C PHE A 193 -39.65 -26.00 -4.93
N ASP A 194 -39.04 -26.80 -4.05
CA ASP A 194 -39.02 -26.61 -2.59
C ASP A 194 -37.55 -26.45 -2.18
N ILE A 195 -37.08 -25.20 -2.23
CA ILE A 195 -35.78 -24.79 -1.70
C ILE A 195 -36.09 -23.86 -0.55
N ASP A 196 -35.62 -24.19 0.65
CA ASP A 196 -35.80 -23.33 1.82
C ASP A 196 -34.68 -22.26 1.84
N PRO A 197 -34.99 -20.97 1.58
CA PRO A 197 -34.00 -19.91 1.61
C PRO A 197 -33.99 -19.19 2.97
N HIS A 198 -34.77 -19.63 3.98
CA HIS A 198 -34.87 -18.93 5.26
C HIS A 198 -33.58 -19.10 6.09
N VAL A 199 -32.81 -18.02 6.17
CA VAL A 199 -31.95 -17.76 7.32
C VAL A 199 -32.88 -17.48 8.50
N VAL A 200 -33.02 -18.43 9.43
CA VAL A 200 -33.65 -18.13 10.72
C VAL A 200 -32.71 -17.19 11.47
N THR A 201 -32.93 -15.88 11.34
CA THR A 201 -32.34 -14.89 12.23
C THR A 201 -33.01 -15.09 13.58
N GLY A 202 -32.38 -15.87 14.46
CA GLY A 202 -32.80 -15.97 15.84
C GLY A 202 -32.87 -14.57 16.42
N SER A 203 -34.07 -14.16 16.80
CA SER A 203 -34.33 -12.91 17.49
C SER A 203 -33.61 -12.93 18.84
N SER A 204 -32.43 -12.33 18.89
CA SER A 204 -31.77 -11.91 20.13
C SER A 204 -31.75 -10.38 20.15
N THR A 205 -32.68 -9.86 20.92
CA THR A 205 -32.95 -8.46 21.29
C THR A 205 -31.71 -7.61 21.66
N PHE A 206 -31.71 -6.36 21.15
CA PHE A 206 -30.96 -5.14 21.55
C PHE A 206 -29.43 -5.13 21.37
N LEU A 207 -28.85 -4.23 20.52
CA LEU A 207 -28.69 -2.80 20.82
C LEU A 207 -28.61 -1.87 19.57
N SER A 208 -29.52 -0.89 19.59
CA SER A 208 -29.53 0.51 19.06
C SER A 208 -29.30 0.87 17.57
N PRO A 209 -30.17 1.74 16.98
CA PRO A 209 -30.15 2.17 15.57
C PRO A 209 -29.50 3.56 15.35
N ARG A 210 -28.67 3.68 14.30
CA ARG A 210 -28.24 4.89 13.53
C ARG A 210 -27.03 4.44 12.70
N THR A 211 -27.03 4.22 11.39
CA THR A 211 -27.36 5.11 10.27
C THR A 211 -27.26 4.23 9.00
N LEU A 212 -28.37 3.90 8.31
CA LEU A 212 -28.81 4.47 7.02
C LEU A 212 -27.73 4.49 5.91
N LEU A 213 -27.90 3.62 4.89
CA LEU A 213 -28.08 3.96 3.45
C LEU A 213 -27.67 2.80 2.53
N ALA A 214 -28.63 1.97 2.14
CA ALA A 214 -28.74 1.42 0.78
C ALA A 214 -30.05 0.63 0.67
N GLY A 215 -30.85 0.95 -0.35
CA GLY A 215 -32.06 0.22 -0.68
C GLY A 215 -31.74 -1.23 -1.04
N PHE A 216 -32.33 -2.16 -0.29
CA PHE A 216 -32.40 -3.57 -0.66
C PHE A 216 -33.36 -3.73 -1.85
N LYS A 217 -32.81 -3.72 -3.06
CA LYS A 217 -33.42 -4.33 -4.24
C LYS A 217 -32.70 -5.64 -4.52
N GLY A 218 -33.44 -6.75 -4.46
CA GLY A 218 -33.04 -8.07 -4.93
C GLY A 218 -32.37 -8.92 -3.87
N LEU A 219 -33.11 -9.91 -3.35
CA LEU A 219 -32.54 -11.00 -2.58
C LEU A 219 -31.56 -11.77 -3.47
N ASN A 220 -30.26 -11.55 -3.29
CA ASN A 220 -29.26 -12.52 -3.70
C ASN A 220 -29.19 -13.57 -2.58
N CYS A 221 -29.50 -14.83 -2.90
CA CYS A 221 -29.21 -15.96 -2.02
C CYS A 221 -27.69 -16.11 -1.96
N VAL A 222 -27.06 -15.60 -0.91
CA VAL A 222 -25.61 -15.69 -0.71
C VAL A 222 -25.30 -17.02 -0.01
N CYS A 223 -24.63 -17.94 -0.68
CA CYS A 223 -23.63 -18.80 -0.03
C CYS A 223 -22.27 -18.27 -0.59
N TRP A 224 -21.35 -17.72 0.24
CA TRP A 224 -19.92 -17.35 -0.03
C TRP A 224 -19.48 -15.87 -0.14
N GLU A 225 -18.55 -15.48 0.75
CA GLU A 225 -17.19 -14.97 0.44
C GLU A 225 -16.19 -15.46 1.54
N PRO A 226 -14.88 -15.71 1.28
CA PRO A 226 -13.96 -16.46 2.16
C PRO A 226 -13.17 -15.56 3.10
N ALA A 227 -13.88 -14.87 4.01
CA ALA A 227 -13.31 -14.17 5.15
C ALA A 227 -14.41 -14.07 6.23
N ALA A 228 -14.41 -14.99 7.18
CA ALA A 228 -15.28 -14.92 8.35
C ALA A 228 -14.38 -14.92 9.59
N ASP A 229 -14.16 -13.74 10.16
CA ASP A 229 -13.24 -13.50 11.27
C ASP A 229 -13.88 -13.79 12.66
N SER A 230 -15.04 -14.46 12.72
CA SER A 230 -15.71 -14.75 14.00
C SER A 230 -16.57 -16.02 14.04
N ALA A 231 -16.66 -16.65 15.22
CA ALA A 231 -17.41 -17.88 15.47
C ALA A 231 -18.94 -17.73 15.36
N ASP A 232 -19.48 -16.51 15.47
CA ASP A 232 -20.90 -16.23 15.32
C ASP A 232 -21.32 -16.15 13.84
N GLU A 233 -20.40 -15.79 12.94
CA GLU A 233 -20.62 -15.82 11.50
C GLU A 233 -20.74 -17.26 10.99
N ALA A 234 -19.86 -18.16 11.44
CA ALA A 234 -19.92 -19.59 11.09
C ALA A 234 -21.25 -20.27 11.50
N ARG A 235 -21.89 -19.83 12.59
CA ARG A 235 -23.20 -20.31 13.03
C ARG A 235 -24.35 -19.82 12.15
N LEU A 236 -24.24 -18.63 11.56
CA LEU A 236 -25.22 -18.07 10.63
C LEU A 236 -25.21 -18.77 9.26
N TRP A 237 -24.04 -19.26 8.81
CA TRP A 237 -23.88 -19.96 7.52
C TRP A 237 -24.32 -21.44 7.52
N GLY A 238 -24.34 -22.09 8.69
CA GLY A 238 -24.67 -23.51 8.84
C GLY A 238 -26.15 -23.88 8.69
N LEU A 239 -27.06 -22.92 8.41
CA LEU A 239 -28.51 -23.14 8.38
C LEU A 239 -29.05 -23.55 6.99
N LEU A 240 -28.48 -23.04 5.89
CA LEU A 240 -29.01 -23.22 4.52
C LEU A 240 -28.29 -24.31 3.70
N CYS A 241 -26.97 -24.34 3.79
CA CYS A 241 -26.09 -25.18 3.00
C CYS A 241 -25.54 -26.30 3.93
N SER A 242 -25.44 -27.54 3.43
CA SER A 242 -24.72 -28.65 4.10
C SER A 242 -23.42 -28.90 3.35
N GLU A 243 -22.36 -29.19 4.10
CA GLU A 243 -21.05 -29.55 3.56
C GLU A 243 -20.71 -30.98 3.96
N HIS A 244 -20.32 -31.78 2.97
CA HIS A 244 -19.85 -33.15 3.19
C HIS A 244 -18.47 -33.30 2.58
N CYS A 245 -17.49 -33.67 3.41
CA CYS A 245 -16.09 -33.76 3.04
C CYS A 245 -15.52 -35.14 3.34
N ILE A 246 -14.62 -35.59 2.47
CA ILE A 246 -13.78 -36.76 2.69
C ILE A 246 -12.30 -36.37 2.64
N GLY A 247 -11.51 -36.98 3.52
CA GLY A 247 -10.07 -36.77 3.61
C GLY A 247 -9.33 -37.82 2.78
N ILE A 248 -8.30 -37.40 2.05
CA ILE A 248 -7.46 -38.26 1.21
C ILE A 248 -6.01 -37.98 1.54
N ASP A 249 -5.27 -39.04 1.85
CA ASP A 249 -3.83 -38.96 2.12
C ASP A 249 -3.01 -39.48 0.95
N PRO A 250 -1.92 -38.79 0.59
CA PRO A 250 -1.00 -39.31 -0.40
C PRO A 250 -0.39 -40.61 0.12
N PRO A 251 0.00 -41.55 -0.76
CA PRO A 251 0.68 -42.76 -0.34
C PRO A 251 1.99 -42.38 0.38
N SER A 252 1.99 -42.47 1.71
CA SER A 252 3.23 -42.37 2.49
C SER A 252 4.15 -43.52 2.07
N LEU A 253 5.47 -43.32 2.11
CA LEU A 253 6.45 -44.37 1.79
C LEU A 253 6.33 -45.63 2.67
N ILE A 254 5.48 -45.64 3.71
CA ILE A 254 5.46 -46.67 4.76
C ILE A 254 4.03 -47.19 5.11
N SER A 255 2.94 -46.60 4.60
CA SER A 255 1.58 -47.09 4.89
C SER A 255 0.93 -47.69 3.65
N THR A 256 0.24 -48.81 3.83
CA THR A 256 -0.64 -49.46 2.85
C THR A 256 -1.61 -48.47 2.22
N PRO A 257 -1.99 -48.65 0.94
CA PRO A 257 -2.85 -47.72 0.23
C PRO A 257 -4.15 -47.57 1.00
N GLY A 258 -4.40 -46.37 1.53
CA GLY A 258 -5.72 -45.97 1.99
C GLY A 258 -6.69 -46.28 0.85
N SER A 259 -7.54 -47.28 1.10
CA SER A 259 -8.51 -47.85 0.18
C SER A 259 -9.28 -46.75 -0.56
N GLY A 260 -9.65 -47.02 -1.81
CA GLY A 260 -10.20 -46.07 -2.78
C GLY A 260 -11.61 -45.57 -2.46
N ASP A 261 -11.82 -45.01 -1.26
CA ASP A 261 -13.10 -44.52 -0.78
C ASP A 261 -13.57 -43.28 -1.56
N TYR A 262 -12.64 -42.52 -2.15
CA TYR A 262 -13.00 -41.37 -2.99
C TYR A 262 -13.76 -41.77 -4.28
N LYS A 263 -13.63 -43.02 -4.74
CA LYS A 263 -14.40 -43.53 -5.90
C LYS A 263 -15.86 -43.82 -5.56
N ASN A 264 -16.18 -43.95 -4.29
CA ASN A 264 -17.55 -44.16 -3.78
C ASN A 264 -18.23 -42.83 -3.42
N PHE A 265 -17.59 -41.70 -3.68
CA PHE A 265 -18.13 -40.37 -3.38
C PHE A 265 -19.26 -40.02 -4.36
N THR A 266 -20.49 -39.89 -3.86
CA THR A 266 -21.68 -39.60 -4.68
C THR A 266 -22.08 -38.13 -4.57
N LEU A 267 -22.14 -37.45 -5.71
CA LEU A 267 -22.55 -36.06 -5.83
C LEU A 267 -24.07 -35.91 -5.96
N GLN A 268 -24.64 -35.01 -5.17
CA GLN A 268 -26.08 -34.75 -5.16
C GLN A 268 -26.45 -33.63 -6.16
N PHE A 269 -26.31 -33.89 -7.46
CA PHE A 269 -26.44 -32.88 -8.54
C PHE A 269 -27.70 -32.00 -8.49
N HIS A 270 -28.85 -32.54 -8.10
CA HIS A 270 -30.14 -31.82 -8.05
C HIS A 270 -30.13 -30.65 -7.06
N LYS A 271 -29.22 -30.66 -6.08
CA LYS A 271 -29.08 -29.62 -5.05
C LYS A 271 -27.62 -29.23 -4.80
N LEU A 272 -26.72 -29.61 -5.71
CA LEU A 272 -25.29 -29.37 -5.63
C LEU A 272 -24.98 -27.90 -5.94
N ILE A 273 -24.33 -27.22 -5.00
CA ILE A 273 -23.90 -25.82 -5.15
C ILE A 273 -22.51 -25.78 -5.76
N ASN A 274 -21.55 -26.47 -5.14
CA ASN A 274 -20.20 -26.59 -5.64
C ASN A 274 -19.49 -27.83 -5.09
N VAL A 275 -18.40 -28.21 -5.75
CA VAL A 275 -17.45 -29.22 -5.28
C VAL A 275 -16.08 -28.56 -5.18
N THR A 276 -15.37 -28.81 -4.08
CA THR A 276 -14.04 -28.24 -3.84
C THR A 276 -13.03 -29.34 -3.52
N VAL A 277 -11.87 -29.28 -4.17
CA VAL A 277 -10.70 -30.10 -3.84
C VAL A 277 -9.64 -29.19 -3.25
N ASN A 278 -9.37 -29.33 -1.96
CA ASN A 278 -8.48 -28.45 -1.21
C ASN A 278 -7.29 -29.24 -0.64
N PHE A 279 -6.08 -28.74 -0.89
CA PHE A 279 -4.85 -29.31 -0.37
C PHE A 279 -3.76 -28.24 -0.30
N GLN A 280 -2.70 -28.52 0.47
CA GLN A 280 -1.55 -27.63 0.56
C GLN A 280 -0.26 -28.30 0.09
N LEU A 281 0.58 -27.54 -0.60
CA LEU A 281 1.89 -27.96 -1.09
C LEU A 281 2.96 -26.99 -0.61
N LYS A 282 4.08 -27.50 -0.12
CA LYS A 282 5.28 -26.72 0.19
C LYS A 282 6.26 -26.76 -0.97
N ALA A 283 6.86 -25.62 -1.25
CA ALA A 283 7.95 -25.47 -2.21
C ALA A 283 8.99 -24.48 -1.68
N ILE A 284 10.20 -24.53 -2.24
CA ILE A 284 11.27 -23.58 -1.92
C ILE A 284 11.58 -22.79 -3.17
N ASN A 285 11.64 -21.46 -3.07
CA ASN A 285 12.08 -20.63 -4.18
C ASN A 285 13.62 -20.59 -4.21
N ILE A 286 14.23 -21.33 -5.13
CA ILE A 286 15.69 -21.41 -5.27
C ILE A 286 16.25 -20.21 -6.05
N GLN A 287 15.41 -19.50 -6.82
CA GLN A 287 15.83 -18.38 -7.66
C GLN A 287 16.42 -17.22 -6.85
N THR A 288 16.00 -17.06 -5.59
CA THR A 288 16.50 -16.01 -4.68
C THR A 288 17.98 -16.17 -4.33
N ILE A 289 18.51 -17.40 -4.35
CA ILE A 289 19.94 -17.67 -4.07
C ILE A 289 20.84 -17.02 -5.13
N ILE A 290 20.36 -16.89 -6.37
CA ILE A 290 21.09 -16.23 -7.47
C ILE A 290 21.28 -14.73 -7.17
N ASN A 291 20.39 -14.14 -6.39
CA ASN A 291 20.43 -12.75 -5.98
C ASN A 291 21.04 -12.56 -4.59
N ASN A 292 21.79 -13.55 -4.08
CA ASN A 292 22.42 -13.53 -2.75
C ASN A 292 21.43 -13.34 -1.57
N GLU A 293 20.14 -13.62 -1.79
CA GLU A 293 19.10 -13.57 -0.76
C GLU A 293 18.82 -14.97 -0.18
N ILE A 294 18.40 -15.02 1.09
CA ILE A 294 18.01 -16.28 1.76
C ILE A 294 16.74 -16.83 1.10
N PRO A 295 16.68 -18.13 0.75
CA PRO A 295 15.49 -18.70 0.13
C PRO A 295 14.29 -18.74 1.08
N ASP A 296 13.15 -18.33 0.55
CA ASP A 296 11.87 -18.41 1.24
C ASP A 296 11.18 -19.77 1.02
N CYS A 297 10.52 -20.24 2.07
CA CYS A 297 9.70 -21.43 2.06
C CYS A 297 8.24 -21.02 1.78
N TYR A 298 7.72 -21.46 0.63
CA TYR A 298 6.36 -21.19 0.19
C TYR A 298 5.46 -22.33 0.62
N THR A 299 4.29 -22.00 1.16
CA THR A 299 3.16 -22.94 1.28
C THR A 299 2.05 -22.44 0.38
N PHE A 300 1.74 -23.21 -0.64
CA PHE A 300 0.65 -22.99 -1.57
C PHE A 300 -0.59 -23.71 -1.05
N ALA A 301 -1.69 -22.99 -0.86
CA ALA A 301 -3.02 -23.53 -0.61
C ALA A 301 -3.78 -23.53 -1.94
N ILE A 302 -3.92 -24.72 -2.52
CA ILE A 302 -4.59 -24.93 -3.79
C ILE A 302 -6.04 -25.35 -3.51
N THR A 303 -6.97 -24.69 -4.20
CA THR A 303 -8.40 -24.95 -4.12
C THR A 303 -8.96 -25.05 -5.53
N ILE A 304 -9.35 -26.24 -5.95
CA ILE A 304 -10.03 -26.47 -7.22
C ILE A 304 -11.52 -26.38 -6.96
N VAL A 305 -12.17 -25.37 -7.53
CA VAL A 305 -13.60 -25.09 -7.35
C VAL A 305 -14.35 -25.46 -8.62
N MET A 306 -15.30 -26.37 -8.49
CA MET A 306 -16.30 -26.72 -9.50
C MET A 306 -17.63 -26.07 -9.09
N ASP A 307 -17.96 -24.97 -9.75
CA ASP A 307 -19.08 -24.11 -9.41
C ASP A 307 -20.33 -24.44 -10.24
N ASN A 308 -21.40 -24.83 -9.53
CA ASN A 308 -22.72 -25.13 -10.08
C ASN A 308 -23.83 -24.21 -9.53
N ARG A 309 -23.49 -23.07 -8.92
CA ARG A 309 -24.46 -22.15 -8.29
C ARG A 309 -25.62 -21.73 -9.19
N ALA A 310 -25.35 -21.57 -10.48
CA ALA A 310 -26.35 -21.14 -11.45
C ALA A 310 -27.32 -22.24 -11.86
N HIS A 311 -27.03 -23.52 -11.53
CA HIS A 311 -27.80 -24.69 -11.96
C HIS A 311 -28.17 -24.70 -13.45
N SER A 312 -27.33 -24.12 -14.31
CA SER A 312 -27.63 -23.86 -15.73
C SER A 312 -27.26 -25.02 -16.66
N GLY A 313 -26.98 -26.21 -16.12
CA GLY A 313 -26.44 -27.34 -16.89
C GLY A 313 -24.97 -27.17 -17.32
N MET A 314 -24.28 -26.17 -16.79
CA MET A 314 -22.85 -25.92 -17.04
C MET A 314 -22.14 -25.68 -15.70
N VAL A 315 -21.13 -26.49 -15.42
CA VAL A 315 -20.29 -26.37 -14.21
C VAL A 315 -18.97 -25.73 -14.59
N LYS A 316 -18.64 -24.58 -13.98
CA LYS A 316 -17.37 -23.89 -14.22
C LYS A 316 -16.29 -24.46 -13.30
N ILE A 317 -15.10 -24.73 -13.83
CA ILE A 317 -13.96 -25.24 -13.05
C ILE A 317 -12.90 -24.15 -12.98
N SER A 318 -12.42 -23.87 -11.77
CA SER A 318 -11.35 -22.91 -11.53
C SER A 318 -10.36 -23.46 -10.51
N LEU A 319 -9.11 -23.06 -10.61
CA LEU A 319 -8.07 -23.35 -9.63
C LEU A 319 -7.61 -22.04 -9.01
N GLN A 320 -7.78 -21.93 -7.70
CA GLN A 320 -7.32 -20.80 -6.90
C GLN A 320 -6.07 -21.22 -6.13
N ASN A 321 -5.07 -20.35 -6.08
CA ASN A 321 -3.84 -20.57 -5.34
C ASN A 321 -3.54 -19.38 -4.41
N ARG A 322 -3.53 -19.64 -3.11
CA ARG A 322 -3.07 -18.68 -2.08
C ARG A 322 -1.69 -19.10 -1.62
N ALA A 323 -0.72 -18.20 -1.65
CA ALA A 323 0.64 -18.47 -1.22
C ALA A 323 0.91 -17.78 0.13
N SER A 324 1.39 -18.54 1.11
CA SER A 324 1.96 -18.00 2.35
C SER A 324 3.48 -18.16 2.33
N ILE A 325 4.21 -17.10 2.67
CA ILE A 325 5.66 -17.02 2.61
C ILE A 325 6.20 -17.05 4.05
N LYS A 326 7.13 -17.97 4.33
CA LYS A 326 7.79 -18.10 5.64
C LYS A 326 9.29 -18.34 5.44
N GLU A 327 10.09 -17.95 6.43
CA GLU A 327 11.51 -18.31 6.45
C GLU A 327 11.68 -19.82 6.62
N CYS A 328 12.61 -20.37 5.85
CA CYS A 328 13.02 -21.75 6.03
C CYS A 328 13.80 -21.87 7.35
N LYS A 329 13.55 -22.94 8.10
CA LYS A 329 14.26 -23.24 9.34
C LYS A 329 15.71 -23.64 9.01
N ASP A 330 16.68 -22.97 9.64
CA ASP A 330 18.13 -23.23 9.55
C ASP A 330 18.72 -23.22 8.10
N PRO A 331 18.71 -22.07 7.39
CA PRO A 331 19.31 -21.99 6.07
C PRO A 331 20.85 -21.99 6.16
N THR A 332 21.50 -23.11 5.87
CA THR A 332 22.96 -23.19 5.73
C THR A 332 23.39 -22.73 4.35
N VAL A 333 23.54 -21.41 4.17
CA VAL A 333 24.10 -20.83 2.93
C VAL A 333 25.52 -20.33 3.22
N SER A 334 26.51 -20.97 2.61
CA SER A 334 27.92 -20.54 2.70
C SER A 334 28.14 -19.28 1.85
N GLY A 335 28.34 -18.11 2.48
CA GLY A 335 28.80 -16.88 1.80
C GLY A 335 27.99 -15.59 2.03
N HIS A 336 27.51 -15.32 3.25
CA HIS A 336 26.64 -14.15 3.51
C HIS A 336 27.40 -12.91 4.01
N ALA A 337 27.41 -11.86 3.18
CA ALA A 337 27.84 -10.50 3.57
C ALA A 337 26.82 -9.40 3.21
N GLU A 338 25.67 -9.71 2.59
CA GLU A 338 24.82 -8.68 1.96
C GLU A 338 23.43 -8.45 2.57
N SER A 339 22.95 -9.29 3.50
CA SER A 339 21.60 -9.09 4.12
C SER A 339 21.50 -7.79 4.92
N TYR A 340 22.60 -7.31 5.50
CA TYR A 340 22.63 -6.06 6.26
C TYR A 340 22.57 -4.80 5.38
N ALA A 341 22.92 -4.90 4.09
CA ALA A 341 23.06 -3.74 3.22
C ALA A 341 21.70 -3.14 2.80
N LEU A 342 20.69 -3.99 2.60
CA LEU A 342 19.34 -3.58 2.18
C LEU A 342 18.56 -2.93 3.32
N GLU A 343 18.56 -3.57 4.49
CA GLU A 343 17.94 -3.05 5.70
C GLU A 343 18.57 -1.70 6.10
N PHE A 344 19.90 -1.60 6.04
CA PHE A 344 20.61 -0.34 6.30
C PHE A 344 20.22 0.76 5.30
N PHE A 345 20.01 0.41 4.03
CA PHE A 345 19.61 1.36 3.00
C PHE A 345 18.21 1.92 3.28
N ASP A 346 17.24 1.10 3.69
CA ASP A 346 15.89 1.56 4.04
C ASP A 346 15.88 2.50 5.26
N VAL A 347 16.71 2.20 6.27
CA VAL A 347 16.92 3.08 7.43
C VAL A 347 17.54 4.42 7.01
N LEU A 348 18.53 4.39 6.12
CA LEU A 348 19.16 5.60 5.56
C LEU A 348 18.13 6.46 4.80
N VAL A 349 17.25 5.84 3.99
CA VAL A 349 16.19 6.55 3.27
C VAL A 349 15.25 7.26 4.26
N SER A 350 14.82 6.54 5.30
CA SER A 350 13.94 7.08 6.35
C SER A 350 14.57 8.30 7.03
N PHE A 351 15.86 8.21 7.40
CA PHE A 351 16.59 9.32 8.01
C PHE A 351 16.69 10.56 7.11
N VAL A 352 17.01 10.38 5.82
CA VAL A 352 17.09 11.48 4.84
C VAL A 352 15.71 12.14 4.65
N CYS A 353 14.63 11.35 4.62
CA CYS A 353 13.26 11.86 4.51
C CYS A 353 12.84 12.63 5.76
N LEU A 354 13.20 12.17 6.97
CA LEU A 354 12.93 12.91 8.21
C LEU A 354 13.66 14.26 8.26
N LEU A 355 14.93 14.30 7.85
CA LEU A 355 15.68 15.56 7.75
C LEU A 355 15.05 16.51 6.72
N SER A 356 14.59 15.99 5.58
CA SER A 356 13.86 16.75 4.56
C SER A 356 12.58 17.35 5.14
N LEU A 357 11.77 16.55 5.81
CA LEU A 357 10.50 16.96 6.41
C LEU A 357 10.71 18.07 7.47
N LEU A 358 11.72 17.93 8.33
CA LEU A 358 12.07 18.96 9.32
C LEU A 358 12.52 20.28 8.67
N LEU A 359 13.35 20.23 7.62
CA LEU A 359 13.83 21.40 6.91
C LEU A 359 12.72 22.09 6.09
N CYS A 360 11.82 21.31 5.50
CA CYS A 360 10.63 21.81 4.80
C CYS A 360 9.63 22.41 5.78
N GLY A 361 9.36 21.74 6.90
CA GLY A 361 8.49 22.24 7.97
C GLY A 361 8.99 23.56 8.57
N ARG A 362 10.30 23.68 8.88
CA ARG A 362 10.89 24.96 9.33
C ARG A 362 10.74 26.08 8.29
N SER A 363 10.73 25.75 7.00
CA SER A 363 10.56 26.72 5.92
C SER A 363 9.13 27.24 5.85
N ILE A 364 8.13 26.37 6.02
CA ILE A 364 6.72 26.75 6.07
C ILE A 364 6.45 27.57 7.34
N LEU A 365 6.95 27.13 8.50
CA LEU A 365 6.84 27.88 9.77
C LEU A 365 7.39 29.30 9.65
N ARG A 366 8.54 29.49 8.99
CA ARG A 366 9.08 30.83 8.72
C ARG A 366 8.18 31.65 7.78
N GLY A 367 7.57 31.01 6.78
CA GLY A 367 6.59 31.66 5.90
C GLY A 367 5.36 32.13 6.67
N ILE A 368 4.81 31.29 7.54
CA ILE A 368 3.66 31.63 8.40
C ILE A 368 4.00 32.75 9.39
N MET A 369 5.19 32.71 10.02
CA MET A 369 5.64 33.79 10.91
C MET A 369 5.75 35.12 10.16
N LEU A 370 6.32 35.12 8.95
CA LEU A 370 6.47 36.33 8.14
C LEU A 370 5.12 36.84 7.62
N GLN A 371 4.21 35.94 7.27
CA GLN A 371 2.83 36.26 6.90
C GLN A 371 2.10 36.97 8.06
N ASN A 372 2.27 36.49 9.29
CA ASN A 372 1.69 37.12 10.48
C ASN A 372 2.28 38.52 10.72
N GLU A 373 3.60 38.69 10.55
CA GLU A 373 4.28 39.99 10.66
C GLU A 373 3.76 40.97 9.58
N TYR A 374 3.61 40.50 8.34
CA TYR A 374 3.06 41.29 7.22
C TYR A 374 1.60 41.72 7.47
N VAL A 375 0.73 40.80 7.90
CA VAL A 375 -0.68 41.11 8.19
C VAL A 375 -0.80 42.08 9.35
N TRP A 376 0.04 41.94 10.39
CA TRP A 376 0.06 42.85 11.52
C TRP A 376 0.47 44.27 11.10
N PHE A 377 1.52 44.40 10.29
CA PHE A 377 2.00 45.67 9.75
C PHE A 377 0.95 46.35 8.85
N PHE A 378 0.35 45.60 7.92
CA PHE A 378 -0.69 46.14 7.02
C PHE A 378 -1.93 46.66 7.77
N LYS A 379 -2.30 45.99 8.87
CA LYS A 379 -3.44 46.40 9.69
C LYS A 379 -3.14 47.65 10.54
N HIS A 380 -1.96 47.73 11.16
CA HIS A 380 -1.65 48.83 12.09
C HIS A 380 -1.11 50.09 11.43
N LYS A 381 -0.41 49.97 10.29
CA LYS A 381 0.26 51.11 9.64
C LYS A 381 -0.46 51.61 8.39
N LEU A 382 -1.10 50.71 7.64
CA LEU A 382 -1.72 51.04 6.35
C LEU A 382 -3.26 51.07 6.40
N ASP A 383 -3.87 50.76 7.56
CA ASP A 383 -5.32 50.64 7.82
C ASP A 383 -6.09 49.85 6.74
N ARG A 384 -5.41 48.87 6.13
CA ARG A 384 -5.94 48.03 5.06
C ARG A 384 -5.93 46.57 5.48
N ARG A 385 -6.94 45.82 5.02
CA ARG A 385 -6.97 44.35 5.18
C ARG A 385 -6.20 43.70 4.04
N ALA A 386 -5.24 42.85 4.37
CA ALA A 386 -4.50 42.03 3.39
C ALA A 386 -5.45 41.05 2.68
N SER A 387 -5.31 40.92 1.36
CA SER A 387 -6.11 40.01 0.53
C SER A 387 -5.77 38.55 0.83
N TRP A 388 -6.72 37.65 0.54
CA TRP A 388 -6.47 36.20 0.60
C TRP A 388 -5.42 35.74 -0.41
N GLY A 389 -5.32 36.40 -1.57
CA GLY A 389 -4.27 36.12 -2.57
C GLY A 389 -2.88 36.34 -2.00
N ASP A 390 -2.62 37.54 -1.47
CA ASP A 390 -1.32 37.92 -0.87
C ASP A 390 -0.93 36.99 0.29
N ARG A 391 -1.91 36.53 1.07
CA ARG A 391 -1.69 35.56 2.14
C ARG A 391 -1.20 34.21 1.62
N MET A 392 -1.78 33.73 0.52
CA MET A 392 -1.43 32.42 -0.04
C MET A 392 -0.04 32.41 -0.69
N GLU A 393 0.48 33.56 -1.15
CA GLU A 393 1.84 33.65 -1.70
C GLU A 393 2.95 33.31 -0.69
N PHE A 394 2.71 33.54 0.60
CA PHE A 394 3.67 33.16 1.65
C PHE A 394 3.78 31.65 1.86
N ILE A 395 2.78 30.88 1.41
CA ILE A 395 2.75 29.42 1.50
C ILE A 395 3.19 28.83 0.16
N ASN A 396 4.46 28.45 0.08
CA ASN A 396 4.98 27.81 -1.12
C ASN A 396 4.45 26.36 -1.26
N GLY A 397 3.55 26.15 -2.22
CA GLY A 397 2.92 24.85 -2.50
C GLY A 397 3.92 23.72 -2.79
N TRP A 398 5.10 24.03 -3.35
CA TRP A 398 6.15 23.03 -3.56
C TRP A 398 6.65 22.41 -2.26
N TYR A 399 6.71 23.19 -1.16
CA TYR A 399 7.09 22.63 0.14
C TYR A 399 6.02 21.74 0.73
N ILE A 400 4.74 21.99 0.45
CA ILE A 400 3.64 21.12 0.85
C ILE A 400 3.73 19.77 0.11
N LEU A 401 3.94 19.80 -1.20
CA LEU A 401 4.13 18.58 -2.00
C LEU A 401 5.31 17.75 -1.51
N LEU A 402 6.42 18.41 -1.15
CA LEU A 402 7.59 17.73 -0.59
C LEU A 402 7.28 17.07 0.77
N ILE A 403 6.54 17.74 1.65
CA ILE A 403 6.14 17.17 2.94
C ILE A 403 5.24 15.95 2.75
N VAL A 404 4.24 16.05 1.86
CA VAL A 404 3.34 14.92 1.56
C VAL A 404 4.11 13.74 0.97
N SER A 405 5.04 14.00 0.06
CA SER A 405 5.94 12.98 -0.49
C SER A 405 6.79 12.33 0.60
N ASP A 406 7.39 13.12 1.49
CA ASP A 406 8.23 12.60 2.58
C ASP A 406 7.43 11.70 3.53
N LEU A 407 6.18 12.06 3.83
CA LEU A 407 5.27 11.23 4.64
C LEU A 407 4.97 9.89 3.96
N PHE A 408 4.63 9.90 2.66
CA PHE A 408 4.38 8.66 1.93
C PHE A 408 5.63 7.77 1.85
N THR A 409 6.81 8.35 1.63
CA THR A 409 8.06 7.59 1.60
C THR A 409 8.38 6.99 2.97
N ILE A 410 8.21 7.73 4.06
CA ILE A 410 8.45 7.21 5.42
C ILE A 410 7.48 6.06 5.73
N ILE A 411 6.19 6.24 5.45
CA ILE A 411 5.17 5.20 5.64
C ILE A 411 5.50 3.97 4.78
N GLY A 412 5.87 4.18 3.51
CA GLY A 412 6.28 3.11 2.60
C GLY A 412 7.49 2.32 3.10
N SER A 413 8.53 3.00 3.61
CA SER A 413 9.70 2.35 4.21
C SER A 413 9.32 1.50 5.44
N PHE A 414 8.45 2.00 6.32
CA PHE A 414 7.98 1.21 7.46
C PHE A 414 7.18 -0.03 7.05
N ILE A 415 6.30 0.10 6.04
CA ILE A 415 5.56 -1.05 5.49
C ILE A 415 6.52 -2.06 4.88
N LYS A 416 7.51 -1.61 4.11
CA LYS A 416 8.54 -2.46 3.50
C LYS A 416 9.32 -3.24 4.57
N ILE A 417 9.83 -2.56 5.60
CA ILE A 417 10.51 -3.18 6.74
C ILE A 417 9.58 -4.18 7.46
N GLY A 418 8.29 -3.87 7.57
CA GLY A 418 7.28 -4.79 8.14
C GLY A 418 7.09 -6.07 7.31
N ILE A 419 7.14 -5.97 5.98
CA ILE A 419 7.07 -7.11 5.06
C ILE A 419 8.37 -7.94 5.14
N GLU A 420 9.53 -7.30 5.13
CA GLU A 420 10.84 -7.96 5.19
C GLU A 420 11.10 -8.63 6.55
N SER A 421 10.67 -8.00 7.64
CA SER A 421 10.72 -8.59 9.00
C SER A 421 9.69 -9.70 9.22
N LYS A 422 8.82 -9.98 8.23
CA LYS A 422 7.80 -11.05 8.23
C LYS A 422 6.87 -11.04 9.45
N THR A 423 6.78 -9.92 10.14
CA THR A 423 5.88 -9.71 11.29
C THR A 423 4.43 -9.50 10.85
N LEU A 424 4.19 -9.12 9.59
CA LEU A 424 2.87 -8.82 9.03
C LEU A 424 2.26 -9.93 8.16
N SER A 425 2.97 -11.02 7.86
CA SER A 425 2.44 -12.15 7.06
C SER A 425 1.78 -13.25 7.90
N SER A 426 1.71 -13.06 9.22
CA SER A 426 1.05 -13.96 10.18
C SER A 426 -0.26 -13.33 10.66
N TYR A 427 -1.31 -13.42 9.85
CA TYR A 427 -2.67 -13.39 10.38
C TYR A 427 -3.11 -14.84 10.53
N ASP A 428 -3.09 -15.32 11.77
CA ASP A 428 -3.77 -16.55 12.17
C ASP A 428 -5.29 -16.41 11.98
#